data_AF-A0A2D8K4W6-F1
#
_entry.id   AF-A0A2D8K4W6-F1
#
_cell.length_a   1.000
_cell.length_b   1.000
_cell.length_c   1.000
_cell.angle_alpha   90.00
_cell.angle_beta   90.00
_cell.angle_gamma   90.00
#
_symmetry.space_group_name_H-M   'P 1'
#
loop_
_entity.id
_entity.type
_entity.pdbx_description
1 polymer ?
#
loop_
_entity_poly.entity_id
_entity_poly.type
_entity_poly.pdbx_seq_one_letter_code
_entity_poly.pdbx_strand_id
1 'polypeptide(L)'
;MITGSGRLPWQHITIRVPWHDGGWNGRVCNAPSENTACLVLGRIASAKRDSEDNVAGKLFDELSFAELPPCIDERGGFMSDHDLVLTKQHPYKQSSPETHGHFGETKLRIEAYSAACIPFGWMLKSNVEGDENAGDPGKAAALRLAYDPEREPDLSFQTGWVQDRSNQLIMLDTFFGALQPKASLCFFYAKKTPLSESSNRVIIGVARVNGVGEHTEYSYESAGDLRGVLWERCVRHSLRPDGSDGFLMPYYDVLAAARTDAAIAIEDCVAFAPADQFDAFSYGSEHLGHDGAIASLLACAAALRSTAKVVETDVSASLAWIDREIARLWTARGIHPGLGSALSAFGLEHGSLLAHEIVRVGSREGEVFNAFAFIDGIVKAPSGFPQAEKLGFGASYREKWKSLAPARRQLLDLVARCNLTAEQ
;
A
#
# COMPACT_ATOMS: atom_id res chain seq x y z
N MET A 1 15.28 -4.62 -7.95
CA MET A 1 14.32 -5.04 -8.99
C MET A 1 14.96 -6.08 -9.86
N ILE A 2 14.33 -7.24 -9.97
CA ILE A 2 14.73 -8.31 -10.88
C ILE A 2 14.30 -8.00 -12.32
N THR A 3 14.96 -8.64 -13.28
CA THR A 3 14.57 -8.59 -14.69
C THR A 3 13.12 -9.06 -14.85
N GLY A 4 12.31 -8.29 -15.58
CA GLY A 4 10.90 -8.62 -15.82
C GLY A 4 9.88 -7.90 -14.92
N SER A 5 10.34 -7.24 -13.86
CA SER A 5 9.49 -6.35 -13.04
C SER A 5 9.24 -5.01 -13.73
N GLY A 6 8.08 -4.40 -13.45
CA GLY A 6 7.74 -3.06 -13.89
C GLY A 6 8.23 -2.00 -12.90
N ARG A 7 8.78 -0.90 -13.42
CA ARG A 7 9.05 0.29 -12.60
C ARG A 7 7.84 1.21 -12.70
N LEU A 8 7.09 1.36 -11.62
CA LEU A 8 5.93 2.25 -11.57
C LEU A 8 6.34 3.69 -11.22
N PRO A 9 5.48 4.71 -11.47
CA PRO A 9 5.61 5.98 -10.78
C PRO A 9 5.60 5.73 -9.27
N TRP A 10 6.30 6.57 -8.50
CA TRP A 10 6.31 6.36 -7.07
C TRP A 10 4.92 6.63 -6.47
N GLN A 11 4.54 5.80 -5.51
CA GLN A 11 3.23 5.84 -4.86
C GLN A 11 3.39 5.78 -3.35
N HIS A 12 2.30 6.04 -2.64
CA HIS A 12 2.20 5.82 -1.20
C HIS A 12 1.74 4.38 -0.94
N ILE A 13 1.80 3.96 0.31
CA ILE A 13 1.35 2.64 0.73
C ILE A 13 0.33 2.76 1.86
N THR A 14 -0.72 1.95 1.81
CA THR A 14 -1.58 1.70 2.96
C THR A 14 -1.13 0.40 3.64
N ILE A 15 -1.25 0.34 4.97
CA ILE A 15 -0.81 -0.80 5.76
C ILE A 15 -1.90 -1.11 6.76
N ARG A 16 -2.54 -2.28 6.61
CA ARG A 16 -3.55 -2.74 7.55
C ARG A 16 -2.90 -3.12 8.86
N VAL A 17 -3.47 -2.69 9.97
CA VAL A 17 -3.10 -3.10 11.33
C VAL A 17 -4.37 -3.45 12.11
N PRO A 18 -4.34 -4.39 13.06
CA PRO A 18 -5.43 -4.57 14.02
C PRO A 18 -5.49 -3.37 14.95
N TRP A 19 -6.66 -3.09 15.54
CA TRP A 19 -6.67 -2.29 16.77
C TRP A 19 -5.88 -3.01 17.87
N HIS A 20 -5.05 -2.29 18.62
CA HIS A 20 -4.18 -2.84 19.64
C HIS A 20 -4.22 -1.95 20.88
N ASP A 21 -4.65 -2.42 22.04
CA ASP A 21 -4.80 -1.54 23.23
C ASP A 21 -3.48 -1.06 23.84
N GLY A 22 -2.36 -1.67 23.44
CA GLY A 22 -1.01 -1.29 23.87
C GLY A 22 -0.26 -0.33 22.91
N GLY A 23 -0.93 0.28 21.93
CA GLY A 23 -0.27 1.25 21.04
C GLY A 23 0.74 0.64 20.06
N TRP A 24 0.54 -0.61 19.66
CA TRP A 24 1.34 -1.33 18.66
C TRP A 24 2.84 -1.44 18.94
N ASN A 25 3.27 -1.29 20.19
CA ASN A 25 4.65 -1.12 20.63
C ASN A 25 5.47 -2.43 20.73
N GLY A 26 5.08 -3.49 20.02
CA GLY A 26 5.77 -4.78 20.09
C GLY A 26 5.48 -5.60 21.36
N ARG A 27 4.47 -5.22 22.14
CA ARG A 27 4.00 -5.96 23.33
C ARG A 27 2.61 -6.54 23.11
N VAL A 28 2.28 -7.59 23.86
CA VAL A 28 0.90 -8.08 23.97
C VAL A 28 0.01 -6.98 24.55
N CYS A 29 -1.24 -6.89 24.08
CA CYS A 29 -2.25 -5.97 24.64
C CYS A 29 -2.29 -6.06 26.18
N ASN A 30 -2.67 -4.97 26.85
CA ASN A 30 -2.77 -4.94 28.32
C ASN A 30 -3.95 -5.77 28.85
N ALA A 31 -5.04 -5.87 28.07
CA ALA A 31 -6.17 -6.74 28.32
C ALA A 31 -6.56 -7.47 27.02
N PRO A 32 -5.82 -8.50 26.61
CA PRO A 32 -6.03 -9.18 25.32
C PRO A 32 -7.45 -9.68 25.10
N SER A 33 -8.09 -10.26 26.12
CA SER A 33 -9.47 -10.76 26.05
C SER A 33 -10.53 -9.66 25.85
N GLU A 34 -10.27 -8.42 26.30
CA GLU A 34 -11.17 -7.28 26.12
C GLU A 34 -11.09 -6.67 24.71
N ASN A 35 -9.99 -6.90 23.98
CA ASN A 35 -9.81 -6.39 22.62
C ASN A 35 -10.61 -7.21 21.58
N THR A 36 -11.89 -6.92 21.44
CA THR A 36 -12.75 -7.56 20.44
C THR A 36 -12.62 -6.93 19.05
N ALA A 37 -12.13 -5.68 18.94
CA ALA A 37 -12.00 -4.99 17.66
C ALA A 37 -11.04 -5.71 16.70
N CYS A 38 -9.98 -6.34 17.23
CA CYS A 38 -9.01 -7.09 16.41
C CYS A 38 -9.59 -8.36 15.76
N LEU A 39 -10.71 -8.89 16.27
CA LEU A 39 -11.37 -10.11 15.76
C LEU A 39 -12.01 -9.93 14.38
N VAL A 40 -12.13 -8.70 13.87
CA VAL A 40 -12.55 -8.47 12.47
C VAL A 40 -11.59 -9.11 11.46
N LEU A 41 -10.35 -9.37 11.87
CA LEU A 41 -9.34 -10.05 11.03
C LEU A 41 -9.43 -11.56 11.24
N GLY A 42 -9.79 -12.29 10.18
CA GLY A 42 -10.05 -13.74 10.27
C GLY A 42 -8.91 -14.56 10.88
N ARG A 43 -7.65 -14.21 10.60
CA ARG A 43 -6.48 -14.88 11.20
C ARG A 43 -6.42 -14.70 12.71
N ILE A 44 -6.72 -13.50 13.21
CA ILE A 44 -6.79 -13.23 14.64
C ILE A 44 -7.98 -13.98 15.23
N ALA A 45 -9.17 -13.87 14.60
CA ALA A 45 -10.37 -14.55 15.09
C ALA A 45 -10.21 -16.06 15.25
N SER A 46 -9.49 -16.71 14.33
CA SER A 46 -9.30 -18.17 14.36
C SER A 46 -8.24 -18.64 15.36
N ALA A 47 -7.32 -17.76 15.79
CA ALA A 47 -6.13 -18.16 16.55
C ALA A 47 -5.99 -17.47 17.91
N LYS A 48 -6.82 -16.45 18.19
CA LYS A 48 -6.81 -15.73 19.48
C LYS A 48 -7.26 -16.68 20.59
N ARG A 49 -6.60 -16.60 21.75
CA ARG A 49 -6.85 -17.48 22.91
C ARG A 49 -6.95 -16.67 24.19
N ASP A 50 -7.82 -17.09 25.11
CA ASP A 50 -7.97 -16.48 26.43
C ASP A 50 -6.67 -16.53 27.24
N SER A 51 -5.81 -17.52 26.98
CA SER A 51 -4.49 -17.65 27.62
C SER A 51 -3.54 -16.48 27.33
N GLU A 52 -3.83 -15.64 26.33
CA GLU A 52 -3.06 -14.42 26.04
C GLU A 52 -3.04 -13.46 27.25
N ASP A 53 -4.06 -13.47 28.10
CA ASP A 53 -4.11 -12.63 29.31
C ASP A 53 -2.96 -12.95 30.29
N ASN A 54 -2.45 -14.18 30.28
CA ASN A 54 -1.31 -14.59 31.12
C ASN A 54 0.02 -13.95 30.70
N VAL A 55 0.08 -13.42 29.48
CA VAL A 55 1.27 -12.78 28.90
C VAL A 55 1.02 -11.32 28.51
N ALA A 56 -0.07 -10.73 29.01
CA ALA A 56 -0.42 -9.32 28.78
C ALA A 56 0.76 -8.37 29.10
N GLY A 57 1.00 -7.39 28.21
CA GLY A 57 2.07 -6.41 28.36
C GLY A 57 3.52 -6.91 28.14
N LYS A 58 3.74 -8.23 27.99
CA LYS A 58 5.07 -8.77 27.69
C LYS A 58 5.52 -8.42 26.27
N LEU A 59 6.82 -8.28 26.06
CA LEU A 59 7.38 -8.09 24.72
C LEU A 59 7.17 -9.37 23.91
N PHE A 60 6.88 -9.23 22.61
CA PHE A 60 6.77 -10.40 21.73
C PHE A 60 8.05 -11.24 21.71
N ASP A 61 9.22 -10.60 21.78
CA ASP A 61 10.52 -11.29 21.77
C ASP A 61 10.82 -12.08 23.06
N GLU A 62 10.07 -11.85 24.14
CA GLU A 62 10.18 -12.60 25.40
C GLU A 62 9.32 -13.88 25.39
N LEU A 63 8.49 -14.07 24.37
CA LEU A 63 7.49 -15.14 24.32
C LEU A 63 7.99 -16.32 23.49
N SER A 64 7.60 -17.52 23.92
CA SER A 64 7.74 -18.69 23.06
C SER A 64 6.77 -18.62 21.88
N PHE A 65 7.04 -19.38 20.81
CA PHE A 65 6.16 -19.43 19.64
C PHE A 65 4.70 -19.79 20.00
N ALA A 66 4.50 -20.64 21.01
CA ALA A 66 3.18 -21.04 21.47
C ALA A 66 2.44 -19.96 22.28
N GLU A 67 3.15 -18.95 22.79
CA GLU A 67 2.60 -17.83 23.57
C GLU A 67 2.37 -16.57 22.73
N LEU A 68 3.00 -16.47 21.56
CA LEU A 68 2.84 -15.32 20.66
C LEU A 68 1.36 -15.11 20.27
N PRO A 69 0.84 -13.87 20.38
CA PRO A 69 -0.52 -13.59 19.94
C PRO A 69 -0.59 -13.51 18.41
N PRO A 70 -1.75 -13.85 17.80
CA PRO A 70 -1.89 -13.86 16.34
C PRO A 70 -1.78 -12.48 15.70
N CYS A 71 -1.91 -11.40 16.48
CA CYS A 71 -1.73 -10.04 15.99
C CYS A 71 -0.27 -9.72 15.60
N ILE A 72 0.71 -10.58 15.88
CA ILE A 72 2.09 -10.39 15.41
C ILE A 72 2.20 -10.51 13.89
N ASP A 73 1.55 -11.50 13.29
CA ASP A 73 1.38 -11.63 11.83
C ASP A 73 0.41 -10.57 11.26
N GLU A 74 -0.35 -9.96 12.18
CA GLU A 74 -1.18 -8.76 12.11
C GLU A 74 -0.49 -7.42 11.78
N ARG A 75 0.85 -7.36 11.76
CA ARG A 75 1.60 -6.09 11.92
C ARG A 75 1.20 -5.33 13.20
N GLY A 76 0.77 -6.05 14.23
CA GLY A 76 0.37 -5.46 15.52
C GLY A 76 1.53 -4.85 16.31
N GLY A 77 2.78 -5.01 15.85
CA GLY A 77 3.99 -4.47 16.47
C GLY A 77 4.68 -3.38 15.66
N PHE A 78 4.00 -2.68 14.74
CA PHE A 78 4.68 -1.72 13.85
C PHE A 78 5.35 -0.54 14.58
N MET A 79 4.90 -0.21 15.78
CA MET A 79 5.52 0.81 16.64
C MET A 79 6.60 0.24 17.57
N SER A 80 7.01 -1.01 17.41
CA SER A 80 8.12 -1.61 18.18
C SER A 80 9.41 -0.83 17.96
N ASP A 81 10.12 -0.53 19.03
CA ASP A 81 11.44 0.14 19.02
C ASP A 81 12.61 -0.85 19.00
N HIS A 82 12.30 -2.14 18.96
CA HIS A 82 13.25 -3.24 18.80
C HIS A 82 12.89 -4.11 17.59
N ASP A 83 13.89 -4.83 17.10
CA ASP A 83 13.73 -5.77 16.00
C ASP A 83 13.00 -7.03 16.45
N LEU A 84 12.00 -7.47 15.69
CA LEU A 84 11.34 -8.76 15.88
C LEU A 84 11.84 -9.77 14.86
N VAL A 85 12.04 -11.01 15.30
CA VAL A 85 12.39 -12.13 14.40
C VAL A 85 11.29 -13.18 14.42
N LEU A 86 10.54 -13.26 13.32
CA LEU A 86 9.47 -14.24 13.16
C LEU A 86 9.99 -15.50 12.48
N THR A 87 9.44 -16.64 12.89
CA THR A 87 9.65 -17.92 12.19
C THR A 87 8.44 -18.18 11.29
N LYS A 88 8.69 -18.30 9.98
CA LYS A 88 7.67 -18.49 8.95
C LYS A 88 7.79 -19.89 8.36
N GLN A 89 6.64 -20.49 8.06
CA GLN A 89 6.54 -21.76 7.35
C GLN A 89 5.62 -21.58 6.13
N HIS A 90 5.89 -22.35 5.08
CA HIS A 90 5.05 -22.29 3.87
C HIS A 90 3.63 -22.79 4.22
N PRO A 91 2.55 -22.06 3.86
CA PRO A 91 1.18 -22.42 4.23
C PRO A 91 0.76 -23.83 3.80
N TYR A 92 1.30 -24.30 2.68
CA TYR A 92 0.98 -25.62 2.12
C TYR A 92 1.94 -26.75 2.53
N LYS A 93 2.95 -26.49 3.38
CA LYS A 93 3.95 -27.50 3.77
C LYS A 93 3.30 -28.77 4.30
N GLN A 94 2.34 -28.63 5.21
CA GLN A 94 1.69 -29.78 5.87
C GLN A 94 0.55 -30.37 5.02
N SER A 95 -0.22 -29.54 4.32
CA SER A 95 -1.37 -29.98 3.53
C SER A 95 -0.98 -30.61 2.18
N SER A 96 0.20 -30.27 1.66
CA SER A 96 0.64 -30.66 0.32
C SER A 96 2.13 -31.07 0.34
N PRO A 97 2.49 -32.11 1.12
CA PRO A 97 3.88 -32.48 1.36
C PRO A 97 4.65 -32.92 0.11
N GLU A 98 3.97 -33.45 -0.91
CA GLU A 98 4.61 -33.86 -2.18
C GLU A 98 5.21 -32.68 -2.94
N THR A 99 4.55 -31.51 -2.92
CA THR A 99 4.97 -30.32 -3.66
C THR A 99 5.62 -29.26 -2.77
N HIS A 100 5.31 -29.25 -1.47
CA HIS A 100 5.75 -28.21 -0.53
C HIS A 100 6.45 -28.75 0.73
N GLY A 101 6.58 -30.07 0.88
CA GLY A 101 7.16 -30.67 2.09
C GLY A 101 8.64 -30.31 2.31
N HIS A 102 9.36 -29.97 1.24
CA HIS A 102 10.77 -29.57 1.27
C HIS A 102 11.00 -28.14 1.77
N PHE A 103 9.98 -27.30 1.89
CA PHE A 103 10.11 -25.95 2.44
C PHE A 103 10.48 -26.01 3.93
N GLY A 104 11.52 -25.27 4.31
CA GLY A 104 12.01 -25.18 5.69
C GLY A 104 11.42 -24.00 6.46
N GLU A 105 11.76 -23.94 7.75
CA GLU A 105 11.48 -22.76 8.57
C GLU A 105 12.36 -21.58 8.14
N THR A 106 11.73 -20.45 7.83
CA THR A 106 12.40 -19.23 7.37
C THR A 106 12.32 -18.16 8.45
N LYS A 107 13.45 -17.51 8.75
CA LYS A 107 13.47 -16.37 9.68
C LYS A 107 13.21 -15.07 8.92
N LEU A 108 12.21 -14.30 9.36
CA LEU A 108 11.91 -12.96 8.88
C LEU A 108 12.24 -11.95 9.98
N ARG A 109 13.24 -11.10 9.74
CA ARG A 109 13.55 -9.97 10.62
C ARG A 109 12.69 -8.75 10.23
N ILE A 110 11.95 -8.24 11.20
CA ILE A 110 11.19 -6.99 11.14
C ILE A 110 11.99 -6.00 11.97
N GLU A 111 12.54 -4.98 11.33
CA GLU A 111 13.37 -3.98 12.02
C GLU A 111 12.52 -3.09 12.94
N ALA A 112 13.13 -2.47 13.93
CA ALA A 112 12.47 -1.44 14.74
C ALA A 112 11.79 -0.37 13.85
N TYR A 113 10.58 0.03 14.23
CA TYR A 113 9.72 0.97 13.51
C TYR A 113 9.49 0.58 12.04
N SER A 114 9.00 -0.65 11.85
CA SER A 114 8.67 -1.18 10.54
C SER A 114 7.44 -2.08 10.56
N ALA A 115 6.87 -2.29 9.37
CA ALA A 115 5.77 -3.23 9.17
C ALA A 115 6.13 -4.26 8.10
N ALA A 116 5.76 -5.52 8.33
CA ALA A 116 5.81 -6.59 7.33
C ALA A 116 4.63 -6.43 6.35
N CYS A 117 4.83 -5.68 5.27
CA CYS A 117 3.80 -5.35 4.29
C CYS A 117 3.55 -6.51 3.33
N ILE A 118 2.27 -6.85 3.06
CA ILE A 118 1.87 -7.94 2.15
C ILE A 118 0.87 -7.42 1.11
N PRO A 119 1.24 -7.34 -0.18
CA PRO A 119 0.36 -6.90 -1.23
C PRO A 119 -0.54 -8.04 -1.73
N PHE A 120 -1.50 -8.50 -0.91
CA PHE A 120 -2.37 -9.64 -1.24
C PHE A 120 -3.04 -9.49 -2.62
N GLY A 121 -3.53 -8.30 -2.98
CA GLY A 121 -4.17 -8.05 -4.26
C GLY A 121 -3.25 -8.26 -5.47
N TRP A 122 -1.93 -8.25 -5.28
CA TRP A 122 -0.90 -8.46 -6.31
C TRP A 122 -0.44 -9.91 -6.42
N MET A 123 -0.84 -10.76 -5.47
CA MET A 123 -0.50 -12.17 -5.43
C MET A 123 -1.69 -13.07 -5.83
N LEU A 124 -2.89 -12.51 -5.95
CA LEU A 124 -4.10 -13.21 -6.34
C LEU A 124 -4.16 -13.36 -7.87
N LYS A 125 -4.13 -14.60 -8.38
CA LYS A 125 -4.10 -14.91 -9.82
C LYS A 125 -5.20 -14.20 -10.61
N SER A 126 -6.43 -14.16 -10.08
CA SER A 126 -7.54 -13.44 -10.74
C SER A 126 -7.25 -11.96 -10.97
N ASN A 127 -6.50 -11.31 -10.08
CA ASN A 127 -6.11 -9.90 -10.26
C ASN A 127 -4.87 -9.75 -11.14
N VAL A 128 -3.98 -10.75 -11.15
CA VAL A 128 -2.73 -10.73 -11.92
C VAL A 128 -3.02 -10.99 -13.39
N GLU A 129 -3.81 -12.02 -13.68
CA GLU A 129 -4.15 -12.51 -15.02
C GLU A 129 -5.40 -11.84 -15.58
N GLY A 130 -6.30 -11.35 -14.72
CA GLY A 130 -7.55 -10.70 -15.13
C GLY A 130 -8.63 -11.69 -15.57
N ASP A 131 -9.62 -11.17 -16.28
CA ASP A 131 -10.70 -11.95 -16.91
C ASP A 131 -10.99 -11.35 -18.30
N GLU A 132 -10.52 -12.05 -19.34
CA GLU A 132 -10.70 -11.65 -20.73
C GLU A 132 -12.18 -11.50 -21.11
N ASN A 133 -13.08 -12.32 -20.54
CA ASN A 133 -14.52 -12.24 -20.83
C ASN A 133 -15.16 -10.98 -20.24
N ALA A 134 -14.60 -10.48 -19.13
CA ALA A 134 -15.01 -9.23 -18.51
C ALA A 134 -14.28 -8.01 -19.11
N GLY A 135 -13.35 -8.22 -20.05
CA GLY A 135 -12.50 -7.17 -20.59
C GLY A 135 -11.46 -6.62 -19.60
N ASP A 136 -11.18 -7.36 -18.53
CA ASP A 136 -10.14 -7.02 -17.55
C ASP A 136 -8.82 -7.69 -17.96
N PRO A 137 -7.81 -6.96 -18.44
CA PRO A 137 -6.52 -7.52 -18.83
C PRO A 137 -5.66 -7.99 -17.64
N GLY A 138 -6.06 -7.69 -16.40
CA GLY A 138 -5.26 -8.01 -15.21
C GLY A 138 -3.99 -7.17 -15.09
N LYS A 139 -3.34 -7.24 -13.92
CA LYS A 139 -2.14 -6.42 -13.62
C LYS A 139 -0.96 -6.77 -14.52
N ALA A 140 -0.74 -8.05 -14.82
CA ALA A 140 0.41 -8.49 -15.60
C ALA A 140 0.39 -7.91 -17.02
N ALA A 141 -0.73 -8.03 -17.74
CA ALA A 141 -0.84 -7.51 -19.09
C ALA A 141 -0.95 -5.98 -19.11
N ALA A 142 -1.75 -5.38 -18.21
CA ALA A 142 -1.91 -3.93 -18.12
C ALA A 142 -0.58 -3.20 -17.89
N LEU A 143 0.31 -3.78 -17.08
CA LEU A 143 1.61 -3.21 -16.75
C LEU A 143 2.76 -3.80 -17.60
N ARG A 144 2.48 -4.74 -18.50
CA ARG A 144 3.45 -5.46 -19.33
C ARG A 144 4.59 -6.08 -18.52
N LEU A 145 4.23 -6.77 -17.46
CA LEU A 145 5.18 -7.51 -16.62
C LEU A 145 5.57 -8.82 -17.31
N ALA A 146 6.79 -9.32 -17.06
CA ALA A 146 7.23 -10.62 -17.58
C ALA A 146 6.70 -11.82 -16.76
N TYR A 147 5.49 -11.66 -16.21
CA TYR A 147 4.73 -12.73 -15.58
C TYR A 147 4.41 -13.78 -16.63
N ASP A 148 4.56 -15.05 -16.27
CA ASP A 148 4.48 -16.16 -17.19
C ASP A 148 3.62 -17.28 -16.58
N PRO A 149 2.35 -17.41 -16.99
CA PRO A 149 1.44 -18.42 -16.46
C PRO A 149 1.98 -19.85 -16.59
N GLU A 150 2.78 -20.13 -17.63
CA GLU A 150 3.34 -21.46 -17.90
C GLU A 150 4.40 -21.88 -16.87
N ARG A 151 4.89 -20.96 -16.03
CA ARG A 151 5.78 -21.30 -14.90
C ARG A 151 5.04 -21.80 -13.68
N GLU A 152 3.74 -21.54 -13.59
CA GLU A 152 2.96 -21.97 -12.43
C GLU A 152 2.93 -23.51 -12.37
N PRO A 153 3.17 -24.10 -11.18
CA PRO A 153 3.18 -25.54 -11.03
C PRO A 153 1.77 -26.11 -11.22
N ASP A 154 1.69 -27.30 -11.82
CA ASP A 154 0.48 -28.11 -11.77
C ASP A 154 0.34 -28.69 -10.35
N LEU A 155 -0.75 -28.33 -9.68
CA LEU A 155 -1.01 -28.70 -8.28
C LEU A 155 -2.27 -29.55 -8.21
N SER A 156 -2.24 -30.58 -7.37
CA SER A 156 -3.39 -31.46 -7.10
C SER A 156 -4.57 -30.78 -6.39
N PHE A 157 -4.44 -29.49 -6.07
CA PHE A 157 -5.45 -28.67 -5.41
C PHE A 157 -5.55 -27.31 -6.08
N GLN A 158 -6.72 -26.69 -5.97
CA GLN A 158 -6.96 -25.36 -6.51
C GLN A 158 -6.41 -24.30 -5.55
N THR A 159 -5.66 -23.35 -6.09
CA THR A 159 -5.14 -22.18 -5.36
C THR A 159 -5.32 -20.92 -6.19
N GLY A 160 -5.87 -19.88 -5.57
CA GLY A 160 -6.00 -18.56 -6.19
C GLY A 160 -4.71 -17.75 -6.18
N TRP A 161 -3.61 -18.29 -5.65
CA TRP A 161 -2.39 -17.54 -5.37
C TRP A 161 -1.24 -17.92 -6.32
N VAL A 162 -0.45 -16.94 -6.75
CA VAL A 162 0.79 -17.13 -7.52
C VAL A 162 1.78 -17.98 -6.72
N GLN A 163 2.29 -19.06 -7.33
CA GLN A 163 3.15 -20.04 -6.67
C GLN A 163 4.61 -19.95 -7.12
N ASP A 164 4.87 -19.71 -8.41
CA ASP A 164 6.24 -19.71 -8.94
C ASP A 164 7.08 -18.56 -8.37
N ARG A 165 8.31 -18.85 -7.93
CA ARG A 165 9.24 -17.86 -7.38
C ARG A 165 9.47 -16.67 -8.30
N SER A 166 9.64 -16.90 -9.60
CA SER A 166 9.96 -15.83 -10.54
C SER A 166 8.76 -14.91 -10.74
N ASN A 167 7.57 -15.49 -10.93
CA ASN A 167 6.31 -14.75 -10.96
C ASN A 167 6.07 -13.97 -9.67
N GLN A 168 6.26 -14.59 -8.50
CA GLN A 168 6.16 -13.92 -7.20
C GLN A 168 7.09 -12.72 -7.13
N LEU A 169 8.37 -12.89 -7.46
CA LEU A 169 9.33 -11.80 -7.44
C LEU A 169 8.96 -10.68 -8.40
N ILE A 170 8.49 -10.98 -9.61
CA ILE A 170 8.07 -9.98 -10.60
C ILE A 170 6.94 -9.10 -10.03
N MET A 171 5.92 -9.72 -9.44
CA MET A 171 4.80 -8.98 -8.86
C MET A 171 5.23 -8.16 -7.63
N LEU A 172 5.99 -8.77 -6.72
CA LEU A 172 6.44 -8.13 -5.49
C LEU A 172 7.43 -6.99 -5.74
N ASP A 173 8.43 -7.18 -6.61
CA ASP A 173 9.38 -6.12 -6.97
C ASP A 173 8.69 -4.96 -7.70
N THR A 174 7.68 -5.23 -8.53
CA THR A 174 6.87 -4.19 -9.17
C THR A 174 6.11 -3.38 -8.12
N PHE A 175 5.47 -4.05 -7.15
CA PHE A 175 4.73 -3.39 -6.07
C PHE A 175 5.66 -2.54 -5.19
N PHE A 176 6.69 -3.16 -4.61
CA PHE A 176 7.57 -2.49 -3.67
C PHE A 176 8.50 -1.47 -4.33
N GLY A 177 8.81 -1.65 -5.62
CA GLY A 177 9.59 -0.71 -6.42
C GLY A 177 8.90 0.64 -6.64
N ALA A 178 7.58 0.73 -6.44
CA ALA A 178 6.83 1.98 -6.45
C ALA A 178 7.04 2.81 -5.17
N LEU A 179 7.61 2.25 -4.10
CA LEU A 179 7.84 3.01 -2.87
C LEU A 179 9.19 3.71 -2.96
N GLN A 180 9.16 5.04 -2.93
CA GLN A 180 10.37 5.87 -2.92
C GLN A 180 10.70 6.30 -1.49
N PRO A 181 11.81 5.80 -0.90
CA PRO A 181 12.22 6.22 0.42
C PRO A 181 12.34 7.75 0.51
N LYS A 182 11.92 8.30 1.64
CA LYS A 182 11.84 9.74 1.96
C LYS A 182 10.80 10.55 1.18
N ALA A 183 10.19 10.00 0.13
CA ALA A 183 9.14 10.66 -0.66
C ALA A 183 7.76 10.02 -0.45
N SER A 184 7.68 8.69 -0.45
CA SER A 184 6.44 7.95 -0.18
C SER A 184 6.01 8.10 1.27
N LEU A 185 4.69 8.02 1.47
CA LEU A 185 4.05 8.00 2.78
C LEU A 185 3.45 6.61 3.02
N CYS A 186 3.35 6.21 4.28
CA CYS A 186 2.65 5.02 4.74
C CYS A 186 1.46 5.42 5.61
N PHE A 187 0.28 4.90 5.26
CA PHE A 187 -0.99 5.14 5.96
C PHE A 187 -1.37 3.86 6.70
N PHE A 188 -1.22 3.86 8.01
CA PHE A 188 -1.64 2.75 8.85
C PHE A 188 -3.15 2.83 9.04
N TYR A 189 -3.87 1.73 8.87
CA TYR A 189 -5.32 1.74 8.99
C TYR A 189 -5.86 0.46 9.63
N ALA A 190 -7.01 0.57 10.31
CA ALA A 190 -7.73 -0.55 10.89
C ALA A 190 -9.09 -0.76 10.22
N LYS A 191 -9.52 -2.02 10.11
CA LYS A 191 -10.86 -2.39 9.60
C LYS A 191 -11.98 -2.18 10.61
N LYS A 192 -11.66 -2.31 11.90
CA LYS A 192 -12.55 -2.05 13.03
C LYS A 192 -11.73 -1.47 14.17
N THR A 193 -12.34 -0.54 14.90
CA THR A 193 -11.80 0.10 16.10
C THR A 193 -12.94 0.23 17.12
N PRO A 194 -12.65 0.48 18.41
CA PRO A 194 -13.70 0.78 19.38
C PRO A 194 -14.30 2.19 19.24
N LEU A 195 -13.86 2.98 18.25
CA LEU A 195 -14.26 4.39 18.08
C LEU A 195 -15.59 4.54 17.32
N SER A 196 -15.96 3.56 16.49
CA SER A 196 -17.11 3.63 15.59
C SER A 196 -17.55 2.23 15.17
N GLU A 197 -18.86 2.05 14.97
CA GLU A 197 -19.43 0.84 14.36
C GLU A 197 -19.47 0.90 12.82
N SER A 198 -19.02 2.00 12.22
CA SER A 198 -18.91 2.15 10.77
C SER A 198 -18.02 1.07 10.16
N SER A 199 -18.41 0.57 8.98
CA SER A 199 -17.60 -0.36 8.20
C SER A 199 -16.44 0.33 7.46
N ASN A 200 -16.35 1.66 7.55
CA ASN A 200 -15.29 2.45 6.93
C ASN A 200 -13.93 2.15 7.57
N ARG A 201 -12.86 2.37 6.81
CA ARG A 201 -11.49 2.14 7.28
C ARG A 201 -11.04 3.32 8.11
N VAL A 202 -10.49 3.05 9.28
CA VAL A 202 -10.01 4.10 10.19
C VAL A 202 -8.51 4.26 10.02
N ILE A 203 -8.05 5.45 9.64
CA ILE A 203 -6.63 5.78 9.58
C ILE A 203 -6.12 5.92 11.01
N ILE A 204 -5.14 5.09 11.36
CA ILE A 204 -4.48 5.05 12.68
C ILE A 204 -3.37 6.08 12.77
N GLY A 205 -2.65 6.32 11.68
CA GLY A 205 -1.56 7.27 11.64
C GLY A 205 -0.88 7.28 10.28
N VAL A 206 -0.03 8.28 10.08
CA VAL A 206 0.68 8.51 8.82
C VAL A 206 2.14 8.81 9.10
N ALA A 207 3.02 8.21 8.29
CA ALA A 207 4.46 8.46 8.34
C ALA A 207 5.08 8.50 6.95
N ARG A 208 6.34 8.90 6.90
CA ARG A 208 7.22 8.74 5.75
C ARG A 208 7.78 7.31 5.68
N VAL A 209 7.90 6.79 4.46
CA VAL A 209 8.63 5.55 4.20
C VAL A 209 10.12 5.86 4.25
N ASN A 210 10.86 5.24 5.16
CA ASN A 210 12.30 5.41 5.31
C ASN A 210 13.10 4.38 4.50
N GLY A 211 12.49 3.23 4.21
CA GLY A 211 13.11 2.22 3.37
C GLY A 211 12.24 0.99 3.19
N VAL A 212 12.60 0.19 2.19
CA VAL A 212 12.00 -1.11 1.92
C VAL A 212 13.09 -2.16 2.07
N GLY A 213 12.79 -3.26 2.73
CA GLY A 213 13.67 -4.42 2.87
C GLY A 213 13.76 -5.22 1.58
N GLU A 214 14.80 -6.03 1.47
CA GLU A 214 14.94 -7.01 0.39
C GLU A 214 13.89 -8.12 0.52
N HIS A 215 13.70 -8.88 -0.55
CA HIS A 215 12.89 -10.09 -0.48
C HIS A 215 13.58 -11.16 0.37
N THR A 216 12.78 -12.01 1.00
CA THR A 216 13.28 -13.18 1.75
C THR A 216 12.81 -14.44 1.04
N GLU A 217 13.75 -15.21 0.49
CA GLU A 217 13.44 -16.53 -0.03
C GLU A 217 13.16 -17.51 1.11
N TYR A 218 12.25 -18.47 0.91
CA TYR A 218 12.08 -19.52 1.89
C TYR A 218 13.38 -20.33 2.05
N SER A 219 13.61 -20.83 3.26
CA SER A 219 14.59 -21.90 3.51
C SER A 219 14.05 -23.23 2.98
N TYR A 220 14.92 -24.21 2.76
CA TYR A 220 14.55 -25.54 2.26
C TYR A 220 15.26 -26.62 3.09
N GLU A 221 14.52 -27.63 3.52
CA GLU A 221 15.00 -28.78 4.30
C GLU A 221 15.50 -29.92 3.40
N SER A 222 15.02 -29.97 2.16
CA SER A 222 15.45 -30.93 1.14
C SER A 222 15.40 -30.30 -0.25
N ALA A 223 15.90 -31.03 -1.26
CA ALA A 223 15.69 -30.64 -2.65
C ALA A 223 14.19 -30.73 -3.02
N GLY A 224 13.76 -29.84 -3.89
CA GLY A 224 12.42 -29.81 -4.48
C GLY A 224 12.37 -28.78 -5.61
N ASP A 225 11.51 -29.03 -6.58
CA ASP A 225 11.45 -28.23 -7.81
C ASP A 225 10.81 -26.86 -7.59
N LEU A 226 9.77 -26.81 -6.74
CA LEU A 226 9.08 -25.57 -6.41
C LEU A 226 9.92 -24.71 -5.47
N ARG A 227 10.09 -23.44 -5.82
CA ARG A 227 10.77 -22.43 -5.00
C ARG A 227 9.78 -21.31 -4.73
N GLY A 228 10.00 -20.54 -3.67
CA GLY A 228 9.13 -19.40 -3.36
C GLY A 228 9.78 -18.38 -2.45
N VAL A 229 9.16 -17.22 -2.33
CA VAL A 229 9.57 -16.15 -1.41
C VAL A 229 8.46 -15.83 -0.40
N LEU A 230 8.85 -15.31 0.76
CA LEU A 230 7.91 -14.62 1.63
C LEU A 230 7.34 -13.42 0.87
N TRP A 231 6.02 -13.26 0.92
CA TRP A 231 5.37 -12.13 0.25
C TRP A 231 5.53 -10.84 1.04
N GLU A 232 5.80 -10.95 2.33
CA GLU A 232 6.14 -9.86 3.22
C GLU A 232 7.45 -9.17 2.79
N ARG A 233 7.44 -7.83 2.75
CA ARG A 233 8.69 -7.06 2.91
C ARG A 233 8.59 -6.10 4.07
N CYS A 234 9.70 -5.96 4.78
CA CYS A 234 9.86 -5.00 5.87
C CYS A 234 9.85 -3.56 5.28
N VAL A 235 8.84 -2.76 5.59
CA VAL A 235 8.80 -1.34 5.23
C VAL A 235 9.07 -0.52 6.48
N ARG A 236 10.25 0.12 6.54
CA ARG A 236 10.68 0.99 7.63
C ARG A 236 9.98 2.34 7.53
N HIS A 237 9.51 2.88 8.64
CA HIS A 237 8.80 4.15 8.69
C HIS A 237 9.37 5.11 9.74
N SER A 238 8.92 6.36 9.65
CA SER A 238 9.42 7.47 10.45
C SER A 238 8.62 7.76 11.72
N LEU A 239 7.48 7.10 11.97
CA LEU A 239 6.74 7.30 13.24
C LEU A 239 7.64 7.09 14.44
N ARG A 240 7.58 8.03 15.38
CA ARG A 240 8.25 8.00 16.67
C ARG A 240 7.31 8.56 17.73
N PRO A 241 7.45 8.18 19.01
CA PRO A 241 6.62 8.74 20.09
C PRO A 241 6.70 10.28 20.18
N ASP A 242 7.78 10.89 19.70
CA ASP A 242 7.97 12.34 19.70
C ASP A 242 7.26 13.08 18.53
N GLY A 243 6.64 12.35 17.59
CA GLY A 243 5.96 12.95 16.44
C GLY A 243 6.89 13.66 15.44
N SER A 244 8.17 13.28 15.37
CA SER A 244 9.20 13.99 14.57
C SER A 244 8.95 14.03 13.06
N ASP A 245 8.51 12.93 12.44
CA ASP A 245 8.18 12.88 11.00
C ASP A 245 6.99 11.96 10.75
N GLY A 246 5.80 12.41 11.13
CA GLY A 246 4.55 11.66 11.08
C GLY A 246 3.80 11.76 12.40
N PHE A 247 2.64 11.14 12.45
CA PHE A 247 1.79 11.18 13.65
C PHE A 247 0.92 9.93 13.75
N LEU A 248 0.60 9.56 14.99
CA LEU A 248 -0.54 8.69 15.30
C LEU A 248 -1.74 9.57 15.65
N MET A 249 -2.93 9.09 15.30
CA MET A 249 -4.16 9.73 15.75
C MET A 249 -4.34 9.51 17.26
N PRO A 250 -4.69 10.54 18.05
CA PRO A 250 -4.82 10.48 19.52
C PRO A 250 -6.10 9.76 19.97
N TYR A 251 -6.39 8.60 19.40
CA TYR A 251 -7.63 7.86 19.62
C TYR A 251 -7.76 7.31 21.04
N TYR A 252 -6.66 6.96 21.69
CA TYR A 252 -6.71 6.53 23.09
C TYR A 252 -7.16 7.67 24.01
N ASP A 253 -6.70 8.90 23.75
CA ASP A 253 -7.10 10.06 24.54
C ASP A 253 -8.58 10.40 24.31
N VAL A 254 -9.07 10.26 23.08
CA VAL A 254 -10.50 10.41 22.76
C VAL A 254 -11.34 9.36 23.51
N LEU A 255 -10.92 8.09 23.48
CA LEU A 255 -11.61 7.02 24.21
C LEU A 255 -11.58 7.25 25.72
N ALA A 256 -10.47 7.75 26.27
CA ALA A 256 -10.36 8.08 27.67
C ALA A 256 -11.30 9.23 28.06
N ALA A 257 -11.33 10.31 27.27
CA ALA A 257 -12.23 11.44 27.47
C ALA A 257 -13.70 11.01 27.39
N ALA A 258 -14.07 10.19 26.40
CA ALA A 258 -15.45 9.72 26.22
C ALA A 258 -15.95 8.79 27.35
N ARG A 259 -15.04 8.12 28.09
CA ARG A 259 -15.41 7.40 29.32
C ARG A 259 -15.82 8.35 30.45
N THR A 260 -15.30 9.57 30.45
CA THR A 260 -15.62 10.60 31.46
C THR A 260 -16.77 11.51 31.04
N ASP A 261 -16.94 11.74 29.73
CA ASP A 261 -18.01 12.56 29.16
C ASP A 261 -18.67 11.82 27.97
N ALA A 262 -19.85 11.25 28.23
CA ALA A 262 -20.62 10.53 27.23
C ALA A 262 -21.24 11.44 26.14
N ALA A 263 -21.15 12.78 26.28
CA ALA A 263 -21.63 13.71 25.25
C ALA A 263 -20.63 13.90 24.10
N ILE A 264 -19.39 13.42 24.25
CA ILE A 264 -18.36 13.50 23.20
C ILE A 264 -18.79 12.65 22.00
N ALA A 265 -18.99 13.31 20.86
CA ALA A 265 -19.19 12.65 19.58
C ALA A 265 -17.86 12.04 19.09
N ILE A 266 -17.56 10.80 19.51
CA ILE A 266 -16.29 10.12 19.18
C ILE A 266 -16.06 10.07 17.67
N GLU A 267 -17.09 9.79 16.87
CA GLU A 267 -16.97 9.64 15.42
C GLU A 267 -16.46 10.92 14.72
N ASP A 268 -16.76 12.11 15.24
CA ASP A 268 -16.25 13.38 14.70
C ASP A 268 -14.73 13.51 14.84
N CYS A 269 -14.13 12.74 15.75
CA CYS A 269 -12.70 12.66 16.01
C CYS A 269 -12.02 11.52 15.21
N VAL A 270 -12.77 10.77 14.40
CA VAL A 270 -12.25 9.62 13.64
C VAL A 270 -11.85 10.03 12.23
N ALA A 271 -10.60 9.75 11.84
CA ALA A 271 -10.15 9.91 10.47
C ALA A 271 -10.53 8.67 9.64
N PHE A 272 -11.69 8.73 8.98
CA PHE A 272 -12.05 7.71 8.00
C PHE A 272 -11.25 7.87 6.71
N ALA A 273 -10.83 6.76 6.12
CA ALA A 273 -10.27 6.73 4.79
C ALA A 273 -11.30 7.26 3.77
N PRO A 274 -10.88 8.02 2.75
CA PRO A 274 -11.79 8.53 1.73
C PRO A 274 -12.56 7.40 1.03
N ALA A 275 -13.86 7.60 0.82
CA ALA A 275 -14.76 6.56 0.30
C ALA A 275 -14.39 6.10 -1.12
N ASP A 276 -13.90 7.02 -1.96
CA ASP A 276 -13.41 6.79 -3.32
C ASP A 276 -12.07 6.04 -3.36
N GLN A 277 -11.44 5.82 -2.20
CA GLN A 277 -10.15 5.11 -2.06
C GLN A 277 -10.32 3.75 -1.38
N PHE A 278 -11.54 3.21 -1.29
CA PHE A 278 -11.84 1.98 -0.52
C PHE A 278 -10.93 0.78 -0.87
N ASP A 279 -10.63 0.59 -2.16
CA ASP A 279 -9.79 -0.52 -2.62
C ASP A 279 -8.36 -0.41 -2.08
N ALA A 280 -7.80 0.81 -2.05
CA ALA A 280 -6.51 1.09 -1.46
C ALA A 280 -6.47 0.78 0.05
N PHE A 281 -7.61 0.71 0.75
CA PHE A 281 -7.69 0.36 2.17
C PHE A 281 -8.39 -1.00 2.42
N SER A 282 -8.26 -1.96 1.49
CA SER A 282 -8.93 -3.27 1.62
C SER A 282 -8.00 -4.45 1.96
N TYR A 283 -6.75 -4.42 1.48
CA TYR A 283 -5.77 -5.50 1.62
C TYR A 283 -4.76 -5.30 2.76
N GLY A 284 -3.90 -6.29 3.01
CA GLY A 284 -2.82 -6.16 4.00
C GLY A 284 -1.92 -4.94 3.74
N SER A 285 -1.58 -4.73 2.47
CA SER A 285 -0.99 -3.51 1.96
C SER A 285 -1.44 -3.27 0.53
N GLU A 286 -1.58 -2.02 0.13
CA GLU A 286 -1.90 -1.62 -1.24
C GLU A 286 -1.29 -0.26 -1.56
N HIS A 287 -1.14 0.06 -2.84
CA HIS A 287 -0.73 1.39 -3.26
C HIS A 287 -1.80 2.44 -3.03
N LEU A 288 -1.36 3.68 -2.81
CA LEU A 288 -2.21 4.86 -2.75
C LEU A 288 -1.59 5.98 -3.60
N GLY A 289 -2.36 6.52 -4.54
CA GLY A 289 -1.95 7.64 -5.38
C GLY A 289 -1.87 8.96 -4.61
N HIS A 290 -1.29 9.99 -5.23
CA HIS A 290 -1.15 11.31 -4.59
C HIS A 290 -2.50 11.92 -4.17
N ASP A 291 -3.55 11.79 -4.99
CA ASP A 291 -4.88 12.34 -4.70
C ASP A 291 -5.49 11.66 -3.47
N GLY A 292 -5.40 10.33 -3.39
CA GLY A 292 -5.86 9.56 -2.24
C GLY A 292 -5.06 9.87 -0.97
N ALA A 293 -3.75 10.09 -1.08
CA ALA A 293 -2.91 10.48 0.04
C ALA A 293 -3.27 11.89 0.55
N ILE A 294 -3.50 12.87 -0.35
CA ILE A 294 -3.95 14.22 0.01
C ILE A 294 -5.32 14.16 0.70
N ALA A 295 -6.29 13.44 0.13
CA ALA A 295 -7.62 13.29 0.71
C ALA A 295 -7.57 12.64 2.11
N SER A 296 -6.73 11.62 2.29
CA SER A 296 -6.51 10.95 3.57
C SER A 296 -5.90 11.88 4.62
N LEU A 297 -4.92 12.71 4.23
CA LEU A 297 -4.31 13.72 5.10
C LEU A 297 -5.31 14.81 5.51
N LEU A 298 -6.19 15.24 4.59
CA LEU A 298 -7.26 16.18 4.89
C LEU A 298 -8.27 15.62 5.89
N ALA A 299 -8.63 14.33 5.74
CA ALA A 299 -9.49 13.63 6.71
C ALA A 299 -8.82 13.56 8.10
N CYS A 300 -7.51 13.27 8.16
CA CYS A 300 -6.75 13.30 9.40
C CYS A 300 -6.74 14.70 10.04
N ALA A 301 -6.52 15.76 9.25
CA ALA A 301 -6.53 17.14 9.76
C ALA A 301 -7.90 17.55 10.30
N ALA A 302 -8.99 17.13 9.66
CA ALA A 302 -10.35 17.38 10.14
C ALA A 302 -10.59 16.69 11.50
N ALA A 303 -10.25 15.40 11.59
CA ALA A 303 -10.37 14.62 12.82
C ALA A 303 -9.52 15.19 13.97
N LEU A 304 -8.24 15.56 13.71
CA LEU A 304 -7.37 16.18 14.71
C LEU A 304 -7.94 17.50 15.26
N ARG A 305 -8.54 18.32 14.40
CA ARG A 305 -9.19 19.58 14.80
C ARG A 305 -10.44 19.33 15.65
N SER A 306 -11.18 18.25 15.38
CA SER A 306 -12.29 17.84 16.23
C SER A 306 -11.79 17.33 17.58
N THR A 307 -10.76 16.48 17.58
CA THR A 307 -10.17 15.95 18.82
C THR A 307 -9.69 17.06 19.76
N ALA A 308 -9.01 18.08 19.23
CA ALA A 308 -8.50 19.19 20.03
C ALA A 308 -9.59 20.04 20.72
N LYS A 309 -10.88 19.85 20.39
CA LYS A 309 -12.01 20.50 21.07
C LYS A 309 -12.49 19.73 22.30
N VAL A 310 -12.20 18.44 22.37
CA VAL A 310 -12.75 17.51 23.38
C VAL A 310 -11.67 16.83 24.22
N VAL A 311 -10.42 16.88 23.78
CA VAL A 311 -9.24 16.37 24.49
C VAL A 311 -8.19 17.48 24.59
N GLU A 312 -7.60 17.64 25.77
CA GLU A 312 -6.45 18.53 25.99
C GLU A 312 -5.17 17.86 25.44
N THR A 313 -5.02 17.86 24.13
CA THR A 313 -3.82 17.34 23.43
C THR A 313 -3.32 18.34 22.39
N ASP A 314 -2.00 18.52 22.32
CA ASP A 314 -1.40 19.37 21.30
C ASP A 314 -1.36 18.65 19.95
N VAL A 315 -2.14 19.15 18.99
CA VAL A 315 -2.19 18.65 17.61
C VAL A 315 -1.43 19.55 16.63
N SER A 316 -0.82 20.64 17.10
CA SER A 316 -0.23 21.67 16.25
C SER A 316 0.90 21.13 15.37
N ALA A 317 1.78 20.29 15.93
CA ALA A 317 2.86 19.65 15.20
C ALA A 317 2.35 18.72 14.09
N SER A 318 1.34 17.90 14.39
CA SER A 318 0.69 17.00 13.42
C SER A 318 0.01 17.78 12.30
N LEU A 319 -0.73 18.85 12.62
CA LEU A 319 -1.38 19.71 11.62
C LEU A 319 -0.35 20.43 10.73
N ALA A 320 0.74 20.93 11.31
CA ALA A 320 1.83 21.55 10.57
C ALA A 320 2.56 20.55 9.66
N TRP A 321 2.72 19.29 10.11
CA TRP A 321 3.28 18.22 9.28
C TRP A 321 2.35 17.89 8.10
N ILE A 322 1.05 17.76 8.35
CA ILE A 322 0.04 17.52 7.30
C ILE A 322 0.07 18.64 6.25
N ASP A 323 0.10 19.91 6.65
CA ASP A 323 0.12 21.04 5.74
C ASP A 323 1.34 21.01 4.79
N ARG A 324 2.54 20.78 5.34
CA ARG A 324 3.77 20.65 4.54
C ARG A 324 3.69 19.49 3.56
N GLU A 325 3.18 18.33 3.99
CA GLU A 325 3.05 17.17 3.11
C GLU A 325 2.00 17.39 2.03
N ILE A 326 0.85 17.99 2.34
CA ILE A 326 -0.16 18.35 1.32
C ILE A 326 0.46 19.28 0.26
N ALA A 327 1.17 20.32 0.68
CA ALA A 327 1.84 21.22 -0.26
C ALA A 327 2.86 20.48 -1.16
N ARG A 328 3.66 19.58 -0.59
CA ARG A 328 4.61 18.74 -1.32
C ARG A 328 3.90 17.81 -2.32
N LEU A 329 2.82 17.18 -1.90
CA LEU A 329 2.07 16.23 -2.73
C LEU A 329 1.33 16.92 -3.87
N TRP A 330 0.84 18.15 -3.69
CA TRP A 330 0.29 18.93 -4.80
C TRP A 330 1.31 19.19 -5.90
N THR A 331 2.57 19.46 -5.54
CA THR A 331 3.65 19.59 -6.51
C THR A 331 3.95 18.25 -7.20
N ALA A 332 4.05 17.17 -6.41
CA ALA A 332 4.34 15.82 -6.93
C ALA A 332 3.25 15.29 -7.88
N ARG A 333 1.98 15.54 -7.56
CA ARG A 333 0.81 15.20 -8.39
C ARG A 333 0.94 15.75 -9.81
N GLY A 334 1.57 16.90 -9.97
CA GLY A 334 1.68 17.60 -11.25
C GLY A 334 0.32 18.06 -11.79
N ILE A 335 0.34 18.56 -13.03
CA ILE A 335 -0.86 19.13 -13.64
C ILE A 335 -1.82 18.05 -14.15
N HIS A 336 -1.29 16.91 -14.60
CA HIS A 336 -2.03 15.92 -15.41
C HIS A 336 -2.02 14.51 -14.81
N PRO A 337 -2.63 14.27 -13.63
CA PRO A 337 -2.67 12.94 -13.02
C PRO A 337 -3.44 11.90 -13.85
N GLY A 338 -4.47 12.32 -14.60
CA GLY A 338 -5.27 11.45 -15.48
C GLY A 338 -4.73 11.31 -16.90
N LEU A 339 -3.47 11.69 -17.14
CA LEU A 339 -2.89 11.69 -18.48
C LEU A 339 -3.00 10.32 -19.17
N GLY A 340 -2.77 9.23 -18.42
CA GLY A 340 -2.84 7.87 -18.94
C GLY A 340 -4.20 7.55 -19.53
N SER A 341 -5.24 7.68 -18.70
CA SER A 341 -6.64 7.48 -19.09
C SER A 341 -7.04 8.39 -20.24
N ALA A 342 -6.66 9.67 -20.19
CA ALA A 342 -6.96 10.63 -21.24
C ALA A 342 -6.32 10.25 -22.59
N LEU A 343 -5.07 9.78 -22.60
CA LEU A 343 -4.40 9.31 -23.82
C LEU A 343 -5.04 8.02 -24.34
N SER A 344 -5.43 7.10 -23.45
CA SER A 344 -6.14 5.88 -23.84
C SER A 344 -7.50 6.19 -24.46
N ALA A 345 -8.32 7.02 -23.82
CA ALA A 345 -9.60 7.49 -24.35
C ALA A 345 -9.43 8.28 -25.68
N PHE A 346 -8.29 8.95 -25.87
CA PHE A 346 -7.96 9.62 -27.11
C PHE A 346 -7.51 8.66 -28.25
N GLY A 347 -7.49 7.35 -27.97
CA GLY A 347 -7.26 6.27 -28.93
C GLY A 347 -5.83 5.77 -28.97
N LEU A 348 -5.02 6.00 -27.93
CA LEU A 348 -3.72 5.39 -27.79
C LEU A 348 -3.82 4.10 -26.97
N GLU A 349 -3.56 2.96 -27.61
CA GLU A 349 -3.64 1.64 -26.96
C GLU A 349 -2.83 1.55 -25.64
N HIS A 350 -1.71 2.27 -25.56
CA HIS A 350 -0.82 2.27 -24.39
C HIS A 350 -0.73 3.63 -23.70
N GLY A 351 -1.85 4.35 -23.59
CA GLY A 351 -1.94 5.66 -22.93
C GLY A 351 -1.27 5.71 -21.56
N SER A 352 -1.64 4.82 -20.65
CA SER A 352 -1.09 4.76 -19.29
C SER A 352 0.42 4.53 -19.25
N LEU A 353 0.94 3.65 -20.11
CA LEU A 353 2.38 3.35 -20.16
C LEU A 353 3.18 4.49 -20.79
N LEU A 354 2.62 5.18 -21.78
CA LEU A 354 3.24 6.40 -22.32
C LEU A 354 3.25 7.52 -21.27
N ALA A 355 2.12 7.74 -20.58
CA ALA A 355 2.02 8.74 -19.52
C ALA A 355 3.06 8.49 -18.42
N HIS A 356 3.24 7.22 -18.03
CA HIS A 356 4.30 6.83 -17.09
C HIS A 356 5.69 7.22 -17.59
N GLU A 357 6.06 6.85 -18.82
CA GLU A 357 7.37 7.18 -19.36
C GLU A 357 7.59 8.70 -19.52
N ILE A 358 6.53 9.45 -19.85
CA ILE A 358 6.53 10.92 -19.91
C ILE A 358 6.87 11.51 -18.54
N VAL A 359 6.18 11.08 -17.48
CA VAL A 359 6.44 11.56 -16.12
C VAL A 359 7.84 11.13 -15.67
N ARG A 360 8.24 9.88 -15.93
CA ARG A 360 9.56 9.34 -15.54
C ARG A 360 10.73 10.14 -16.14
N VAL A 361 10.63 10.54 -17.41
CA VAL A 361 11.70 11.27 -18.09
C VAL A 361 11.61 12.78 -17.86
N GLY A 362 10.40 13.32 -17.88
CA GLY A 362 10.14 14.76 -17.88
C GLY A 362 10.04 15.41 -16.50
N SER A 363 9.51 14.70 -15.49
CA SER A 363 9.31 15.30 -14.18
C SER A 363 10.62 15.48 -13.42
N ARG A 364 10.65 16.49 -12.55
CA ARG A 364 11.77 16.82 -11.66
C ARG A 364 11.23 17.05 -10.26
N GLU A 365 11.98 16.60 -9.27
CA GLU A 365 11.57 16.72 -7.87
C GLU A 365 11.46 18.20 -7.47
N GLY A 366 10.38 18.55 -6.79
CA GLY A 366 10.10 19.93 -6.37
C GLY A 366 9.53 20.84 -7.46
N GLU A 367 9.36 20.36 -8.69
CA GLU A 367 8.80 21.14 -9.80
C GLU A 367 7.42 20.63 -10.21
N VAL A 368 6.51 21.57 -10.49
CA VAL A 368 5.18 21.24 -11.03
C VAL A 368 5.34 20.81 -12.48
N PHE A 369 5.12 19.52 -12.75
CA PHE A 369 5.29 18.96 -14.08
C PHE A 369 4.07 19.20 -14.99
N ASN A 370 4.33 19.68 -16.22
CA ASN A 370 3.34 19.87 -17.27
C ASN A 370 3.56 18.85 -18.40
N ALA A 371 2.73 17.80 -18.43
CA ALA A 371 2.90 16.72 -19.40
C ALA A 371 2.57 17.14 -20.83
N PHE A 372 1.61 18.05 -21.04
CA PHE A 372 1.25 18.52 -22.38
C PHE A 372 2.38 19.33 -23.01
N ALA A 373 3.06 20.17 -22.24
CA ALA A 373 4.24 20.89 -22.70
C ALA A 373 5.38 19.92 -23.09
N PHE A 374 5.55 18.84 -22.31
CA PHE A 374 6.51 17.78 -22.64
C PHE A 374 6.15 17.05 -23.95
N ILE A 375 4.87 16.67 -24.12
CA ILE A 375 4.37 16.05 -25.35
C ILE A 375 4.60 16.96 -26.56
N ASP A 376 4.34 18.27 -26.45
CA ASP A 376 4.62 19.22 -27.53
C ASP A 376 6.10 19.30 -27.88
N GLY A 377 6.98 19.17 -26.88
CA GLY A 377 8.42 19.03 -27.09
C GLY A 377 8.75 17.79 -27.93
N ILE A 378 8.20 16.63 -27.58
CA ILE A 378 8.38 15.37 -28.32
C ILE A 378 7.84 15.50 -29.75
N VAL A 379 6.69 16.13 -29.93
CA VAL A 379 6.06 16.33 -31.25
C VAL A 379 6.95 17.18 -32.17
N LYS A 380 7.68 18.15 -31.61
CA LYS A 380 8.66 18.98 -32.33
C LYS A 380 9.99 18.27 -32.56
N ALA A 381 10.44 17.45 -31.60
CA ALA A 381 11.72 16.74 -31.64
C ALA A 381 11.57 15.25 -31.23
N PRO A 382 11.04 14.39 -32.11
CA PRO A 382 10.69 12.99 -31.76
C PRO A 382 11.88 12.13 -31.34
N SER A 383 13.09 12.43 -31.84
CA SER A 383 14.32 11.70 -31.51
C SER A 383 14.75 11.83 -30.05
N GLY A 384 14.24 12.83 -29.32
CA GLY A 384 14.54 13.03 -27.90
C GLY A 384 13.87 12.02 -26.96
N PHE A 385 12.90 11.24 -27.45
CA PHE A 385 12.14 10.28 -26.64
C PHE A 385 11.67 9.08 -27.48
N PRO A 386 12.58 8.20 -27.91
CA PRO A 386 12.28 7.11 -28.83
C PRO A 386 11.32 6.06 -28.26
N GLN A 387 11.15 5.99 -26.94
CA GLN A 387 10.19 5.09 -26.28
C GLN A 387 8.74 5.40 -26.69
N ALA A 388 8.42 6.67 -26.99
CA ALA A 388 7.08 7.08 -27.41
C ALA A 388 6.59 6.29 -28.63
N GLU A 389 7.46 6.04 -29.60
CA GLU A 389 7.11 5.33 -30.83
C GLU A 389 6.78 3.85 -30.56
N LYS A 390 7.52 3.21 -29.66
CA LYS A 390 7.24 1.83 -29.21
C LYS A 390 5.92 1.70 -28.46
N LEU A 391 5.42 2.80 -27.90
CA LEU A 391 4.17 2.89 -27.14
C LEU A 391 3.00 3.41 -27.98
N GLY A 392 3.14 3.43 -29.31
CA GLY A 392 2.09 3.82 -30.25
C GLY A 392 2.05 5.31 -30.59
N PHE A 393 2.89 6.14 -29.98
CA PHE A 393 2.98 7.59 -30.26
C PHE A 393 3.92 7.87 -31.45
N GLY A 394 3.64 7.19 -32.57
CA GLY A 394 4.37 7.30 -33.83
C GLY A 394 3.98 8.53 -34.67
N ALA A 395 4.46 8.60 -35.90
CA ALA A 395 4.24 9.75 -36.79
C ALA A 395 2.75 10.09 -36.99
N SER A 396 1.90 9.09 -37.21
CA SER A 396 0.46 9.29 -37.37
C SER A 396 -0.19 9.94 -36.14
N TYR A 397 0.13 9.47 -34.93
CA TYR A 397 -0.42 10.03 -33.70
C TYR A 397 0.11 11.45 -33.44
N ARG A 398 1.37 11.72 -33.77
CA ARG A 398 1.93 13.08 -33.70
C ARG A 398 1.19 14.05 -34.62
N GLU A 399 0.84 13.64 -35.84
CA GLU A 399 0.03 14.47 -36.73
C GLU A 399 -1.40 14.63 -36.22
N LYS A 400 -2.00 13.57 -35.66
CA LYS A 400 -3.31 13.66 -34.98
C LYS A 400 -3.26 14.67 -33.82
N TRP A 401 -2.20 14.64 -33.02
CA TRP A 401 -1.99 15.58 -31.91
C TRP A 401 -1.83 17.04 -32.39
N LYS A 402 -1.05 17.26 -33.47
CA LYS A 402 -0.87 18.60 -34.08
C LYS A 402 -2.16 19.15 -34.71
N SER A 403 -2.96 18.29 -35.32
CA SER A 403 -4.18 18.68 -36.04
C SER A 403 -5.42 18.86 -35.13
N LEU A 404 -5.27 18.66 -33.81
CA LEU A 404 -6.36 18.89 -32.87
C LEU A 404 -6.84 20.35 -32.90
N ALA A 405 -8.13 20.52 -33.17
CA ALA A 405 -8.77 21.81 -33.03
C ALA A 405 -8.61 22.34 -31.58
N PRO A 406 -8.45 23.66 -31.37
CA PRO A 406 -8.17 24.24 -30.05
C PRO A 406 -9.14 23.77 -28.96
N ALA A 407 -10.44 23.72 -29.25
CA ALA A 407 -11.46 23.28 -28.29
C ALA A 407 -11.32 21.80 -27.89
N ARG A 408 -10.98 20.91 -28.85
CA ARG A 408 -10.73 19.49 -28.55
C ARG A 408 -9.48 19.29 -27.71
N ARG A 409 -8.44 20.08 -27.98
CA ARG A 409 -7.22 20.05 -27.20
C ARG A 409 -7.41 20.56 -25.77
N GLN A 410 -8.21 21.61 -25.58
CA GLN A 410 -8.60 22.11 -24.27
C GLN A 410 -9.42 21.08 -23.49
N LEU A 411 -10.34 20.37 -24.14
CA LEU A 411 -11.10 19.30 -23.49
C LEU A 411 -10.17 18.17 -23.04
N LEU A 412 -9.23 17.74 -23.89
CA LEU A 412 -8.27 16.69 -23.53
C LEU A 412 -7.36 17.12 -22.37
N ASP A 413 -6.91 18.39 -22.35
CA ASP A 413 -6.15 18.97 -21.24
C ASP A 413 -6.97 18.97 -19.94
N LEU A 414 -8.25 19.35 -20.01
CA LEU A 414 -9.15 19.36 -18.86
C LEU A 414 -9.36 17.95 -18.29
N VAL A 415 -9.65 16.98 -19.16
CA VAL A 415 -9.84 15.57 -18.75
C VAL A 415 -8.56 15.02 -18.10
N ALA A 416 -7.39 15.29 -18.68
CA ALA A 416 -6.11 14.83 -18.12
C ALA A 416 -5.75 15.44 -16.75
N ARG A 417 -6.35 16.59 -16.37
CA ARG A 417 -6.19 17.22 -15.04
C ARG A 417 -6.99 16.51 -13.94
N CYS A 418 -7.99 15.74 -14.33
CA CYS A 418 -8.84 14.94 -13.44
C CYS A 418 -8.29 13.52 -13.35
N ASN A 419 -8.29 12.91 -12.17
CA ASN A 419 -7.89 11.51 -11.99
C ASN A 419 -9.06 10.58 -12.32
N LEU A 420 -9.40 10.48 -13.61
CA LEU A 420 -10.50 9.67 -14.15
C LEU A 420 -10.01 8.31 -14.66
N THR A 421 -10.90 7.32 -14.70
CA THR A 421 -10.65 6.07 -15.45
C THR A 421 -10.77 6.31 -16.96
N ALA A 422 -10.42 5.33 -17.79
CA ALA A 422 -10.51 5.49 -19.24
C ALA A 422 -11.97 5.47 -19.76
N GLU A 423 -12.88 4.86 -19.00
CA GLU A 423 -14.31 4.75 -19.30
C GLU A 423 -15.12 5.99 -18.89
N GLN A 424 -14.64 6.73 -17.88
CA GLN A 424 -15.21 8.00 -17.41
C GLN A 424 -14.83 9.16 -18.33
#